data_AF-A0AAW0X3G1-F1
#
_entry.id   AF-A0AAW0X3G1-F1
#
_cell.length_a   1.000
_cell.length_b   1.000
_cell.length_c   1.000
_cell.angle_alpha   90.00
_cell.angle_beta   90.00
_cell.angle_gamma   90.00
#
_symmetry.space_group_name_H-M   'P 1'
#
loop_
_entity.id
_entity.type
_entity.pdbx_description
1 polymer ?
#
loop_
_entity_poly.entity_id
_entity_poly.type
_entity_poly.pdbx_seq_one_letter_code
_entity_poly.pdbx_strand_id
1 'polypeptide(L)'
;LFTDSILTPCLYTAFQCQSYQHYMNGECVSCGEDGSGCARLGLHADKWTGSNQSHVAFYLSTAPGPHYCLYHYRLMLELADPEGLEGIIRGKLKVSFITDDGSIQDFDLTENGPLIFGRGRTYVFFVYHQEDLSSASEALVHWTYEADMFNPLSYCVMFCDTSLPLARLTFTSVDHLATGVTEERSGEAVMCHQQGLDVLQVVSET
;
A
#
# COMPACT_ATOMS: atom_id res chain seq x y z
N LEU A 1 14.15 -0.24 -20.28
CA LEU A 1 14.16 0.86 -19.30
C LEU A 1 14.21 2.23 -19.96
N PHE A 2 15.36 2.75 -20.44
CA PHE A 2 15.40 4.11 -21.03
C PHE A 2 14.39 4.30 -22.18
N THR A 3 14.41 3.43 -23.18
CA THR A 3 13.43 3.47 -24.28
C THR A 3 12.00 3.34 -23.79
N ASP A 4 11.77 2.49 -22.78
CA ASP A 4 10.43 2.23 -22.24
C ASP A 4 9.87 3.44 -21.48
N SER A 5 10.72 4.21 -20.79
CA SER A 5 10.34 5.47 -20.14
C SER A 5 9.87 6.57 -21.10
N ILE A 6 10.09 6.38 -22.41
CA ILE A 6 9.67 7.31 -23.46
C ILE A 6 8.44 6.78 -24.19
N LEU A 7 8.41 5.48 -24.45
CA LEU A 7 7.37 4.84 -25.26
C LEU A 7 6.11 4.46 -24.45
N THR A 8 6.17 4.53 -23.12
CA THR A 8 5.06 4.18 -22.23
C THR A 8 4.64 5.38 -21.39
N PRO A 9 3.38 5.42 -20.90
CA PRO A 9 2.94 6.46 -19.96
C PRO A 9 3.52 6.30 -18.55
N CYS A 10 4.30 5.24 -18.29
CA CYS A 10 4.87 4.94 -17.00
C CYS A 10 5.87 6.01 -16.56
N LEU A 11 5.71 6.51 -15.32
CA LEU A 11 6.53 7.60 -14.80
C LEU A 11 7.94 7.15 -14.38
N TYR A 12 8.11 5.85 -14.11
CA TYR A 12 9.34 5.27 -13.57
C TYR A 12 9.91 6.08 -12.40
N THR A 13 9.05 6.34 -11.41
CA THR A 13 9.41 7.08 -10.21
C THR A 13 10.48 6.32 -9.44
N ALA A 14 11.57 7.01 -9.17
CA ALA A 14 12.67 6.54 -8.35
C ALA A 14 12.74 7.38 -7.09
N PHE A 15 13.02 6.73 -5.97
CA PHE A 15 13.02 7.36 -4.66
C PHE A 15 14.44 7.59 -4.16
N GLN A 16 14.68 8.78 -3.63
CA GLN A 16 15.94 9.13 -3.00
C GLN A 16 16.10 8.28 -1.76
N CYS A 17 17.23 7.57 -1.65
CA CYS A 17 17.51 6.76 -0.47
C CYS A 17 19.00 6.70 -0.18
N GLN A 18 19.35 6.43 1.08
CA GLN A 18 20.75 6.34 1.49
C GLN A 18 21.46 5.11 0.91
N SER A 19 20.73 4.01 0.73
CA SER A 19 21.25 2.79 0.13
C SER A 19 20.14 1.96 -0.50
N TYR A 20 20.52 1.03 -1.38
CA TYR A 20 19.59 0.04 -1.93
C TYR A 20 18.94 -0.83 -0.85
N GLN A 21 19.66 -1.11 0.25
CA GLN A 21 19.10 -1.91 1.35
C GLN A 21 17.97 -1.17 2.07
N HIS A 22 18.15 0.13 2.35
CA HIS A 22 17.09 0.96 2.94
C HIS A 22 15.88 1.07 2.01
N TYR A 23 16.12 1.14 0.69
CA TYR A 23 15.06 1.10 -0.30
C TYR A 23 14.29 -0.24 -0.26
N MET A 24 15.00 -1.37 -0.25
CA MET A 24 14.39 -2.71 -0.17
C MET A 24 13.65 -2.96 1.15
N ASN A 25 14.03 -2.27 2.22
CA ASN A 25 13.33 -2.30 3.51
C ASN A 25 12.09 -1.40 3.54
N GLY A 26 11.79 -0.64 2.47
CA GLY A 26 10.64 0.26 2.39
C GLY A 26 10.82 1.57 3.17
N GLU A 27 12.05 1.98 3.47
CA GLU A 27 12.32 3.17 4.31
C GLU A 27 12.24 4.49 3.52
N CYS A 28 12.29 4.41 2.19
CA CYS A 28 12.45 5.56 1.30
C CYS A 28 11.41 5.54 0.17
N VAL A 29 10.13 5.65 0.53
CA VAL A 29 8.99 5.45 -0.39
C VAL A 29 8.06 6.67 -0.41
N SER A 30 8.62 7.84 -0.11
CA SER A 30 7.94 9.13 -0.11
C SER A 30 8.76 10.15 -0.88
N CYS A 31 8.08 10.99 -1.67
CA CYS A 31 8.71 12.08 -2.41
C CYS A 31 8.97 13.34 -1.56
N GLY A 32 8.48 13.37 -0.31
CA GLY A 32 8.44 14.60 0.49
C GLY A 32 7.39 15.60 -0.02
N GLU A 33 7.10 16.63 0.79
CA GLU A 33 6.10 17.66 0.45
C GLU A 33 6.51 18.51 -0.77
N ASP A 34 7.81 18.69 -0.98
CA ASP A 34 8.37 19.44 -2.11
C ASP A 34 8.62 18.57 -3.35
N GLY A 35 8.31 17.27 -3.28
CA GLY A 35 8.53 16.30 -4.35
C GLY A 35 10.01 16.00 -4.64
N SER A 36 10.95 16.59 -3.90
CA SER A 36 12.40 16.48 -4.18
C SER A 36 12.96 15.09 -3.87
N GLY A 37 12.26 14.31 -3.05
CA GLY A 37 12.62 12.93 -2.74
C GLY A 37 12.38 11.94 -3.88
N CYS A 38 11.81 12.39 -5.01
CA CYS A 38 11.54 11.54 -6.17
C CYS A 38 12.10 12.13 -7.46
N ALA A 39 12.57 11.27 -8.35
CA ALA A 39 12.99 11.62 -9.69
C ALA A 39 12.45 10.59 -10.70
N ARG A 40 12.26 10.98 -11.95
CA ARG A 40 11.87 10.05 -13.02
C ARG A 40 13.10 9.41 -13.64
N LEU A 41 13.03 8.12 -13.94
CA LEU A 41 14.06 7.46 -14.74
C LEU A 41 13.98 7.92 -16.20
N GLY A 42 15.14 8.03 -16.86
CA GLY A 42 15.22 8.16 -18.31
C GLY A 42 15.17 9.60 -18.81
N LEU A 43 14.44 9.85 -19.90
CA LEU A 43 14.44 11.15 -20.59
C LEU A 43 13.95 12.29 -19.68
N HIS A 44 13.02 11.99 -18.77
CA HIS A 44 12.40 12.97 -17.88
C HIS A 44 13.13 13.16 -16.54
N ALA A 45 14.33 12.60 -16.38
CA ALA A 45 15.17 12.81 -15.19
C ALA A 45 15.59 14.28 -15.02
N ASP A 46 15.62 15.04 -16.12
CA ASP A 46 15.89 16.48 -16.16
C ASP A 46 14.85 17.33 -15.43
N LYS A 47 13.64 16.79 -15.20
CA LYS A 47 12.56 17.48 -14.49
C LYS A 47 12.73 17.52 -12.97
N TRP A 48 13.71 16.81 -12.42
CA TRP A 48 13.94 16.81 -10.98
C TRP A 48 14.49 18.16 -10.50
N THR A 49 13.81 18.76 -9.53
CA THR A 49 14.05 20.14 -9.07
C THR A 49 14.76 20.24 -7.71
N GLY A 50 15.33 19.14 -7.17
CA GLY A 50 16.06 19.07 -5.89
C GLY A 50 17.41 19.81 -5.85
N SER A 51 17.37 21.06 -6.31
CA SER A 51 18.38 21.89 -6.98
C SER A 51 19.72 22.14 -6.27
N ASN A 52 19.93 21.67 -5.03
CA ASN A 52 21.15 21.98 -4.27
C ASN A 52 21.99 20.75 -3.89
N GLN A 53 21.56 19.55 -4.26
CA GLN A 53 22.28 18.31 -3.93
C GLN A 53 23.02 17.78 -5.17
N SER A 54 24.26 17.30 -4.97
CA SER A 54 25.04 16.60 -5.99
C SER A 54 25.21 15.13 -5.60
N HIS A 55 25.37 14.25 -6.59
CA HIS A 55 25.55 12.81 -6.38
C HIS A 55 24.42 12.13 -5.59
N VAL A 56 23.17 12.52 -5.86
CA VAL A 56 21.99 11.91 -5.23
C VAL A 56 21.70 10.55 -5.83
N ALA A 57 21.55 9.53 -4.99
CA ALA A 57 21.18 8.20 -5.38
C ALA A 57 19.66 8.01 -5.29
N PHE A 58 19.07 7.54 -6.39
CA PHE A 58 17.67 7.16 -6.47
C PHE A 58 17.55 5.66 -6.78
N TYR A 59 16.54 5.02 -6.22
CA TYR A 59 16.29 3.60 -6.39
C TYR A 59 14.83 3.37 -6.81
N LEU A 60 14.61 2.40 -7.69
CA LEU A 60 13.29 1.93 -8.07
C LEU A 60 13.33 0.42 -8.34
N SER A 61 12.16 -0.20 -8.30
CA SER A 61 11.93 -1.58 -8.72
C SER A 61 11.27 -1.58 -10.09
N THR A 62 11.53 -2.62 -10.86
CA THR A 62 10.93 -2.81 -12.18
C THR A 62 10.47 -4.24 -12.35
N ALA A 63 9.41 -4.43 -13.13
CA ALA A 63 8.95 -5.75 -13.51
C ALA A 63 9.94 -6.46 -14.45
N PRO A 64 9.90 -7.80 -14.54
CA PRO A 64 10.64 -8.54 -15.56
C PRO A 64 10.12 -8.18 -16.96
N GLY A 65 11.04 -8.06 -17.94
CA GLY A 65 10.71 -7.55 -19.29
C GLY A 65 9.76 -8.45 -20.10
N PRO A 66 9.14 -7.92 -21.17
CA PRO A 66 9.43 -6.64 -21.83
C PRO A 66 8.69 -5.41 -21.26
N HIS A 67 7.75 -5.61 -20.33
CA HIS A 67 7.03 -4.52 -19.65
C HIS A 67 7.65 -4.28 -18.28
N TYR A 68 8.50 -3.26 -18.18
CA TYR A 68 9.27 -3.02 -16.96
C TYR A 68 8.55 -2.14 -15.93
N CYS A 69 7.39 -1.59 -16.28
CA CYS A 69 6.66 -0.64 -15.45
C CYS A 69 6.17 -1.31 -14.16
N LEU A 70 6.32 -0.58 -13.06
CA LEU A 70 5.66 -0.84 -11.80
C LEU A 70 5.08 0.47 -11.30
N TYR A 71 3.78 0.45 -11.01
CA TYR A 71 3.07 1.52 -10.34
C TYR A 71 3.13 1.26 -8.84
N HIS A 72 3.47 2.29 -8.07
CA HIS A 72 3.68 2.22 -6.63
C HIS A 72 2.52 2.85 -5.89
N TYR A 73 2.03 2.15 -4.87
CA TYR A 73 0.91 2.60 -4.07
C TYR A 73 1.21 2.52 -2.59
N ARG A 74 0.67 3.50 -1.86
CA ARG A 74 0.66 3.52 -0.40
C ARG A 74 -0.74 3.19 0.08
N LEU A 75 -0.84 2.12 0.86
CA LEU A 75 -2.05 1.71 1.57
C LEU A 75 -1.95 2.12 3.03
N MET A 76 -2.86 2.96 3.49
CA MET A 76 -2.97 3.32 4.91
C MET A 76 -4.23 2.69 5.49
N LEU A 77 -4.05 1.84 6.49
CA LEU A 77 -5.09 1.13 7.20
C LEU A 77 -5.23 1.76 8.59
N GLU A 78 -6.30 2.52 8.81
CA GLU A 78 -6.61 3.12 10.11
C GLU A 78 -7.62 2.23 10.84
N LEU A 79 -7.22 1.69 11.98
CA LEU A 79 -8.10 0.84 12.78
C LEU A 79 -8.93 1.67 13.75
N ALA A 80 -10.22 1.37 13.86
CA ALA A 80 -11.12 1.97 14.82
C ALA A 80 -10.73 1.58 16.25
N ASP A 81 -11.10 2.43 17.19
CA ASP A 81 -10.91 2.24 18.64
C ASP A 81 -12.27 2.26 19.37
N PRO A 82 -13.09 1.20 19.24
CA PRO A 82 -14.36 1.13 19.95
C PRO A 82 -14.13 1.00 21.46
N GLU A 83 -14.81 1.85 22.24
CA GLU A 83 -14.71 1.86 23.71
C GLU A 83 -14.99 0.47 24.32
N GLY A 84 -14.15 0.07 25.28
CA GLY A 84 -14.34 -1.16 26.06
C GLY A 84 -13.71 -2.42 25.46
N LEU A 85 -13.01 -2.31 24.33
CA LEU A 85 -12.26 -3.41 23.73
C LEU A 85 -10.77 -3.06 23.64
N GLU A 86 -10.01 -3.37 24.69
CA GLU A 86 -8.55 -3.33 24.64
C GLU A 86 -8.01 -4.64 24.08
N GLY A 87 -7.05 -4.57 23.15
CA GLY A 87 -6.40 -5.79 22.67
C GLY A 87 -5.55 -5.62 21.41
N ILE A 88 -4.66 -6.58 21.23
CA ILE A 88 -3.96 -6.83 19.98
C ILE A 88 -4.58 -8.07 19.32
N ILE A 89 -4.65 -8.05 17.99
CA ILE A 89 -5.15 -9.16 17.18
C ILE A 89 -4.07 -9.54 16.17
N ARG A 90 -3.90 -10.85 15.96
CA ARG A 90 -2.91 -11.40 15.05
C ARG A 90 -3.60 -12.09 13.90
N GLY A 91 -3.11 -11.86 12.69
CA GLY A 91 -3.71 -12.47 11.50
C GLY A 91 -3.08 -12.00 10.21
N LYS A 92 -3.71 -12.42 9.12
CA LYS A 92 -3.34 -12.11 7.74
C LYS A 92 -4.33 -11.14 7.13
N LEU A 93 -3.81 -10.27 6.29
CA LEU A 93 -4.55 -9.20 5.65
C LEU A 93 -4.29 -9.22 4.15
N LYS A 94 -5.35 -9.27 3.36
CA LYS A 94 -5.29 -9.10 1.91
C LYS A 94 -6.22 -7.96 1.49
N VAL A 95 -5.84 -7.26 0.43
CA VAL A 95 -6.66 -6.22 -0.18
C VAL A 95 -6.76 -6.50 -1.67
N SER A 96 -7.96 -6.49 -2.22
CA SER A 96 -8.22 -6.70 -3.64
C SER A 96 -8.81 -5.44 -4.24
N PHE A 97 -8.23 -4.89 -5.28
CA PHE A 97 -8.78 -3.72 -5.99
C PHE A 97 -9.58 -4.18 -7.19
N ILE A 98 -10.75 -3.57 -7.39
CA ILE A 98 -11.58 -3.78 -8.57
C ILE A 98 -11.49 -2.52 -9.43
N THR A 99 -10.94 -2.68 -10.63
CA THR A 99 -10.81 -1.61 -11.62
C THR A 99 -12.10 -1.44 -12.42
N ASP A 100 -12.28 -0.27 -13.06
CA ASP A 100 -13.48 0.06 -13.83
C ASP A 100 -13.82 -0.95 -14.95
N ASP A 101 -12.83 -1.70 -15.44
CA ASP A 101 -12.98 -2.77 -16.43
C ASP A 101 -13.42 -4.12 -15.84
N GLY A 102 -13.56 -4.20 -14.51
CA GLY A 102 -13.96 -5.38 -13.75
C GLY A 102 -12.81 -6.33 -13.40
N SER A 103 -11.55 -5.97 -13.68
CA SER A 103 -10.39 -6.75 -13.28
C SER A 103 -10.18 -6.67 -11.77
N ILE A 104 -9.80 -7.80 -11.14
CA ILE A 104 -9.54 -7.89 -9.70
C ILE A 104 -8.05 -8.08 -9.47
N GLN A 105 -7.43 -7.21 -8.66
CA GLN A 105 -6.01 -7.22 -8.38
C GLN A 105 -5.74 -7.40 -6.88
N ASP A 106 -5.17 -8.55 -6.53
CA ASP A 106 -4.96 -8.97 -5.14
C ASP A 106 -3.58 -8.58 -4.60
N PHE A 107 -3.57 -8.07 -3.37
CA PHE A 107 -2.37 -7.75 -2.60
C PHE A 107 -2.39 -8.48 -1.26
N ASP A 108 -1.44 -9.39 -1.03
CA ASP A 108 -1.22 -9.99 0.30
C ASP A 108 -0.27 -9.10 1.10
N LEU A 109 -0.83 -8.31 2.01
CA LEU A 109 -0.07 -7.37 2.84
C LEU A 109 0.72 -8.10 3.94
N THR A 110 0.51 -9.40 4.09
CA THR A 110 1.07 -10.27 5.13
C THR A 110 1.74 -11.52 4.54
N GLU A 111 2.28 -11.41 3.32
CA GLU A 111 2.92 -12.52 2.60
C GLU A 111 4.06 -13.17 3.41
N ASN A 112 4.85 -12.36 4.11
CA ASN A 112 5.97 -12.80 4.95
C ASN A 112 5.53 -13.43 6.29
N GLY A 113 4.23 -13.46 6.56
CA GLY A 113 3.65 -13.99 7.78
C GLY A 113 2.62 -13.03 8.42
N PRO A 114 1.82 -13.55 9.36
CA PRO A 114 0.79 -12.78 10.04
C PRO A 114 1.39 -11.65 10.89
N LEU A 115 0.69 -10.52 10.92
CA LEU A 115 1.07 -9.34 11.67
C LEU A 115 0.18 -9.16 12.90
N ILE A 116 0.68 -8.35 13.84
CA ILE A 116 -0.05 -7.97 15.05
C ILE A 116 -0.59 -6.55 14.88
N PHE A 117 -1.91 -6.44 14.96
CA PHE A 117 -2.65 -5.19 14.83
C PHE A 117 -3.19 -4.77 16.20
N GLY A 118 -2.94 -3.52 16.57
CA GLY A 118 -3.51 -2.88 17.75
C GLY A 118 -4.61 -1.92 17.32
N ARG A 119 -5.69 -1.87 18.10
CA ARG A 119 -6.83 -0.98 17.87
C ARG A 119 -6.40 0.51 17.95
N GLY A 120 -7.10 1.38 17.23
CA GLY A 120 -6.78 2.81 17.17
C GLY A 120 -5.45 3.16 16.50
N ARG A 121 -4.76 2.19 15.87
CA ARG A 121 -3.47 2.40 15.21
C ARG A 121 -3.61 2.47 13.70
N THR A 122 -2.69 3.20 13.08
CA THR A 122 -2.52 3.26 11.63
C THR A 122 -1.37 2.37 11.19
N TYR A 123 -1.61 1.58 10.16
CA TYR A 123 -0.62 0.73 9.51
C TYR A 123 -0.44 1.19 8.07
N VAL A 124 0.81 1.24 7.61
CA VAL A 124 1.13 1.67 6.25
C VAL A 124 1.81 0.53 5.52
N PHE A 125 1.30 0.21 4.34
CA PHE A 125 1.86 -0.80 3.45
C PHE A 125 2.21 -0.17 2.11
N PHE A 126 3.34 -0.60 1.55
CA PHE A 126 3.78 -0.19 0.23
C PHE A 126 3.67 -1.38 -0.71
N VAL A 127 2.89 -1.21 -1.77
CA VAL A 127 2.63 -2.25 -2.76
C VAL A 127 2.90 -1.70 -4.16
N TYR A 128 3.10 -2.61 -5.11
CA TYR A 128 3.32 -2.24 -6.50
C TYR A 128 2.62 -3.21 -7.45
N HIS A 129 2.25 -2.71 -8.63
CA HIS A 129 1.57 -3.50 -9.67
C HIS A 129 2.06 -3.13 -11.07
N GLN A 130 1.98 -4.07 -12.03
CA GLN A 130 2.41 -3.80 -13.42
C GLN A 130 1.42 -2.92 -14.20
N GLU A 131 0.18 -2.87 -13.74
CA GLU A 131 -0.90 -2.09 -14.33
C GLU A 131 -1.24 -0.89 -13.44
N ASP A 132 -1.74 0.17 -14.08
CA ASP A 132 -2.22 1.35 -13.38
C ASP A 132 -3.61 1.06 -12.78
N LEU A 133 -3.70 1.18 -11.46
CA LEU A 133 -4.89 0.96 -10.65
C LEU A 133 -5.49 2.29 -10.17
N SER A 134 -5.04 3.42 -10.73
CA SER A 134 -5.64 4.75 -10.50
C SER A 134 -7.14 4.79 -10.80
N SER A 135 -7.61 3.93 -11.73
CA SER A 135 -9.02 3.73 -12.08
C SER A 135 -9.78 2.80 -11.12
N ALA A 136 -9.15 2.25 -10.08
CA ALA A 136 -9.85 1.41 -9.12
C ALA A 136 -10.92 2.20 -8.37
N SER A 137 -12.18 1.79 -8.53
CA SER A 137 -13.33 2.40 -7.87
C SER A 137 -13.63 1.75 -6.53
N GLU A 138 -13.22 0.50 -6.35
CA GLU A 138 -13.58 -0.34 -5.22
C GLU A 138 -12.38 -1.13 -4.70
N ALA A 139 -12.32 -1.31 -3.38
CA ALA A 139 -11.38 -2.23 -2.74
C ALA A 139 -12.12 -3.19 -1.82
N LEU A 140 -11.72 -4.47 -1.85
CA LEU A 140 -12.17 -5.53 -0.97
C LEU A 140 -11.08 -5.85 0.05
N VAL A 141 -11.34 -5.61 1.33
CA VAL A 141 -10.40 -5.98 2.39
C VAL A 141 -10.78 -7.34 2.94
N HIS A 142 -9.82 -8.27 3.02
CA HIS A 142 -9.98 -9.63 3.53
C HIS A 142 -9.11 -9.84 4.77
N TRP A 143 -9.74 -10.18 5.90
CA TRP A 143 -9.06 -10.46 7.16
C TRP A 143 -9.20 -11.93 7.57
N THR A 144 -8.08 -12.51 8.03
CA THR A 144 -8.04 -13.87 8.58
C THR A 144 -7.26 -13.88 9.88
N TYR A 145 -7.97 -14.07 11.00
CA TYR A 145 -7.34 -14.26 12.31
C TYR A 145 -6.47 -15.52 12.34
N GLU A 146 -5.28 -15.41 12.94
CA GLU A 146 -4.34 -16.52 13.10
C GLU A 146 -3.69 -16.48 14.50
N ALA A 147 -4.05 -17.44 15.35
CA ALA A 147 -3.46 -17.60 16.69
C ALA A 147 -1.95 -17.84 16.63
N ASP A 148 -1.23 -17.40 17.67
CA ASP A 148 0.18 -17.72 17.85
C ASP A 148 0.33 -19.14 18.43
N MET A 149 0.98 -20.01 17.66
CA MET A 149 1.17 -21.41 18.01
C MET A 149 1.93 -21.62 19.33
N PHE A 150 2.76 -20.66 19.75
CA PHE A 150 3.58 -20.75 20.97
C PHE A 150 2.97 -20.00 22.15
N ASN A 151 1.89 -19.24 21.93
CA ASN A 151 1.19 -18.53 22.99
C ASN A 151 -0.23 -19.08 23.16
N PRO A 152 -0.47 -19.94 24.18
CA PRO A 152 -1.79 -20.55 24.38
C PRO A 152 -2.89 -19.53 24.70
N LEU A 153 -2.54 -18.34 25.23
CA LEU A 153 -3.49 -17.26 25.49
C LEU A 153 -3.98 -16.58 24.22
N SER A 154 -3.33 -16.81 23.09
CA SER A 154 -3.71 -16.21 21.81
C SER A 154 -4.91 -16.91 21.17
N TYR A 155 -5.19 -18.17 21.51
CA TYR A 155 -6.22 -18.98 20.86
C TYR A 155 -7.62 -18.53 21.26
N CYS A 156 -8.44 -18.18 20.27
CA CYS A 156 -9.85 -17.92 20.50
C CYS A 156 -10.65 -19.22 20.53
N VAL A 157 -11.03 -19.67 21.75
CA VAL A 157 -11.78 -20.92 21.95
C VAL A 157 -13.28 -20.66 22.13
N MET A 158 -13.68 -19.63 22.88
CA MET A 158 -15.08 -19.22 23.05
C MET A 158 -15.20 -17.72 23.36
N PHE A 159 -16.24 -17.08 22.81
CA PHE A 159 -16.65 -15.69 23.09
C PHE A 159 -15.53 -14.64 22.95
N CYS A 160 -14.71 -14.74 21.90
CA CYS A 160 -13.72 -13.72 21.57
C CYS A 160 -14.07 -13.03 20.27
N ASP A 161 -13.78 -11.73 20.24
CA ASP A 161 -13.88 -10.90 19.05
C ASP A 161 -12.54 -10.95 18.32
N THR A 162 -12.51 -11.64 17.19
CA THR A 162 -11.35 -11.75 16.30
C THR A 162 -11.48 -10.84 15.09
N SER A 163 -12.48 -9.95 15.04
CA SER A 163 -12.65 -8.99 13.95
C SER A 163 -11.55 -7.93 13.98
N LEU A 164 -11.16 -7.46 12.80
CA LEU A 164 -10.23 -6.35 12.64
C LEU A 164 -11.05 -5.06 12.47
N PRO A 165 -11.16 -4.19 13.50
CA PRO A 165 -12.03 -3.03 13.40
C PRO A 165 -11.38 -1.99 12.47
N LEU A 166 -11.68 -2.05 11.19
CA LEU A 166 -11.26 -1.06 10.21
C LEU A 166 -12.10 0.22 10.40
N ALA A 167 -11.46 1.38 10.41
CA ALA A 167 -12.14 2.68 10.33
C ALA A 167 -12.05 3.22 8.91
N ARG A 168 -10.84 3.28 8.36
CA ARG A 168 -10.56 3.90 7.06
C ARG A 168 -9.44 3.15 6.34
N LEU A 169 -9.64 2.94 5.05
CA LEU A 169 -8.60 2.51 4.13
C LEU A 169 -8.34 3.66 3.13
N THR A 170 -7.08 4.07 3.05
CA THR A 170 -6.63 5.05 2.06
C THR A 170 -5.66 4.40 1.09
N PHE A 171 -5.91 4.59 -0.19
CA PHE A 171 -5.09 4.15 -1.30
C PHE A 171 -4.60 5.38 -2.06
N THR A 172 -3.28 5.57 -2.06
CA THR A 172 -2.66 6.72 -2.72
C THR A 172 -1.67 6.23 -3.77
N SER A 173 -1.78 6.73 -5.01
CA SER A 173 -0.74 6.53 -6.00
C SER A 173 0.47 7.39 -5.66
N VAL A 174 1.63 6.75 -5.47
CA VAL A 174 2.87 7.43 -5.12
C VAL A 174 3.50 8.07 -6.36
N ASP A 175 3.31 7.47 -7.53
CA ASP A 175 3.88 7.97 -8.78
C ASP A 175 3.26 9.33 -9.19
N HIS A 176 1.96 9.52 -8.97
CA HIS A 176 1.29 10.79 -9.28
C HIS A 176 1.72 11.93 -8.35
N LEU A 177 2.00 11.64 -7.07
CA LEU A 177 2.54 12.62 -6.12
C LEU A 177 3.86 13.24 -6.61
N ALA A 178 4.73 12.43 -7.23
CA ALA A 178 5.98 12.90 -7.82
C ALA A 178 5.79 13.88 -8.99
N THR A 179 4.57 14.03 -9.50
CA THR A 179 4.22 14.93 -10.61
C THR A 179 3.44 16.16 -10.16
N GLY A 180 3.19 16.31 -8.85
CA GLY A 180 2.33 17.37 -8.30
C GLY A 180 0.84 17.10 -8.49
N VAL A 181 0.46 15.88 -8.88
CA VAL A 181 -0.94 15.44 -9.01
C VAL A 181 -1.24 14.49 -7.86
N THR A 182 -2.04 14.93 -6.90
CA THR A 182 -2.52 14.08 -5.80
C THR A 182 -3.76 13.32 -6.28
N GLU A 183 -3.61 12.02 -6.57
CA GLU A 183 -4.74 11.09 -6.67
C GLU A 183 -4.78 10.24 -5.40
N GLU A 184 -5.60 10.69 -4.45
CA GLU A 184 -5.84 10.01 -3.19
C GLU A 184 -7.29 9.53 -3.17
N ARG A 185 -7.48 8.23 -2.92
CA ARG A 185 -8.80 7.63 -2.72
C ARG A 185 -8.86 7.07 -1.31
N SER A 186 -9.91 7.41 -0.58
CA SER A 186 -10.17 6.86 0.75
C SER A 186 -11.61 6.43 0.85
N GLY A 187 -11.87 5.42 1.67
CA GLY A 187 -13.22 5.10 2.10
C GLY A 187 -13.24 4.49 3.49
N GLU A 188 -14.40 4.59 4.13
CA GLU A 188 -14.65 4.09 5.47
C GLU A 188 -15.38 2.74 5.39
N ALA A 189 -14.98 1.78 6.23
CA ALA A 189 -15.64 0.48 6.25
C ALA A 189 -15.41 -0.22 7.59
N VAL A 190 -16.48 -0.75 8.18
CA VAL A 190 -16.48 -1.43 9.49
C VAL A 190 -16.55 -2.93 9.28
N MET A 191 -15.51 -3.69 9.68
CA MET A 191 -15.51 -5.16 9.54
C MET A 191 -16.43 -5.78 10.58
N CYS A 192 -17.52 -6.38 10.12
CA CYS A 192 -18.40 -7.19 10.94
C CYS A 192 -18.24 -8.66 10.55
N HIS A 193 -17.98 -9.52 11.54
CA HIS A 193 -17.76 -10.94 11.29
C HIS A 193 -19.04 -11.62 10.75
N GLN A 194 -19.03 -12.09 9.49
CA GLN A 194 -20.01 -13.07 9.03
C GLN A 194 -19.33 -14.19 8.24
N GLN A 195 -19.14 -15.32 8.93
CA GLN A 195 -18.90 -16.63 8.33
C GLN A 195 -17.65 -16.75 7.46
N GLY A 196 -16.49 -16.38 8.01
CA GLY A 196 -15.20 -16.87 7.53
C GLY A 196 -14.60 -16.14 6.32
N LEU A 197 -15.19 -15.04 5.88
CA LEU A 197 -14.57 -14.08 4.98
C LEU A 197 -15.19 -12.69 5.26
N ASP A 198 -14.46 -11.84 5.98
CA ASP A 198 -14.92 -10.48 6.24
C ASP A 198 -14.47 -9.64 5.04
N VAL A 199 -15.38 -9.44 4.08
CA VAL A 199 -15.15 -8.68 2.84
C VAL A 199 -15.82 -7.33 2.96
N LEU A 200 -15.05 -6.26 2.83
CA LEU A 200 -15.57 -4.89 2.84
C LEU A 200 -15.30 -4.20 1.52
N GLN A 201 -16.35 -3.69 0.89
CA GLN A 201 -16.24 -2.83 -0.28
C GLN A 201 -16.01 -1.39 0.17
N VAL A 202 -14.83 -0.87 -0.12
CA VAL A 202 -14.44 0.52 0.09
C VAL A 202 -14.62 1.25 -1.24
N VAL A 203 -15.55 2.20 -1.31
CA VAL A 203 -15.81 3.00 -2.53
C VAL A 203 -15.14 4.36 -2.38
N SER A 204 -14.50 4.86 -3.43
CA SER A 204 -13.89 6.20 -3.39
C SER A 204 -14.96 7.28 -3.27
N GLU A 205 -14.86 8.15 -2.26
CA GLU A 205 -15.65 9.39 -2.20
C GLU A 205 -15.05 10.43 -3.17
N THR A 206 -15.89 10.91 -4.11
CA THR A 206 -15.56 11.96 -5.09
C THR A 206 -15.66 13.36 -4.53
#